data_AF-A0A524IIY3-F1
#
_entry.id   AF-A0A524IIY3-F1
#
_cell.length_a   1.000
_cell.length_b   1.000
_cell.length_c   1.000
_cell.angle_alpha   90.00
_cell.angle_beta   90.00
_cell.angle_gamma   90.00
#
_symmetry.space_group_name_H-M   'P 1'
#
loop_
_entity.id
_entity.type
_entity.pdbx_description
1 polymer ?
#
loop_
_entity_poly.entity_id
_entity_poly.type
_entity_poly.pdbx_seq_one_letter_code
_entity_poly.pdbx_strand_id
1 'polypeptide(L)'
;MNKRLLTGTGIALAAVLFGAFNMMSSAALRSARFDLTDHKLYTLSDGTKNVLGNLAEPITLRFYLSKKLATGLPGIKGYATRVQEMLEEYAQVAGSQLVLQVMDPEPFSEEEDRAVAYGLQGIPLYNGSTQFYFG
;
A
#
# COMPACT_ATOMS: atom_id res chain seq x y z
N MET A 1 -0.60 -49.61 28.75
CA MET A 1 -0.42 -48.38 27.95
C MET A 1 -1.13 -47.22 28.66
N ASN A 2 -0.38 -46.28 29.22
CA ASN A 2 -0.91 -45.26 30.14
C ASN A 2 -1.72 -44.20 29.37
N LYS A 3 -3.05 -44.33 29.42
CA LYS A 3 -4.00 -43.44 28.72
C LYS A 3 -3.75 -41.94 29.02
N ARG A 4 -3.28 -41.60 30.23
CA ARG A 4 -2.93 -40.22 30.63
C ARG A 4 -1.75 -39.61 29.87
N LEU A 5 -0.74 -40.42 29.52
CA LEU A 5 0.38 -39.97 28.68
C LEU A 5 -0.09 -39.73 27.25
N LEU A 6 -0.95 -40.60 26.71
CA LEU A 6 -1.59 -40.41 25.40
C LEU A 6 -2.44 -39.13 25.34
N THR A 7 -3.15 -38.78 26.42
CA THR A 7 -3.95 -37.54 26.47
C THR A 7 -3.07 -36.30 26.57
N GLY A 8 -2.02 -36.32 27.41
CA GLY A 8 -1.10 -35.18 27.57
C GLY A 8 -0.30 -34.89 26.31
N THR A 9 0.26 -35.94 25.69
CA THR A 9 0.99 -35.81 24.41
C THR A 9 0.05 -35.36 23.29
N GLY A 10 -1.19 -35.84 23.25
CA GLY A 10 -2.18 -35.41 22.25
C GLY A 10 -2.54 -33.93 22.37
N ILE A 11 -2.72 -33.42 23.60
CA ILE A 11 -3.00 -31.99 23.84
C ILE A 11 -1.80 -31.12 23.43
N ALA A 12 -0.58 -31.53 23.79
CA ALA A 12 0.62 -30.81 23.40
C ALA A 12 0.78 -30.76 21.87
N LEU A 13 0.53 -31.89 21.19
CA LEU A 13 0.58 -31.97 19.73
C LEU A 13 -0.48 -31.06 19.08
N ALA A 14 -1.70 -31.06 19.62
CA ALA A 14 -2.78 -30.20 19.13
C ALA A 14 -2.47 -28.72 19.29
N ALA A 15 -1.86 -28.31 20.41
CA ALA A 15 -1.44 -26.93 20.64
C ALA A 15 -0.35 -26.49 19.63
N VAL A 16 0.63 -27.36 19.37
CA VAL A 16 1.69 -27.10 18.36
C VAL A 16 1.09 -26.99 16.96
N LEU A 17 0.21 -27.93 16.58
CA LEU A 17 -0.46 -27.91 15.27
C LEU A 17 -1.35 -26.67 15.11
N PHE A 18 -2.05 -26.27 16.17
CA PHE A 18 -2.87 -25.05 16.17
C PHE A 18 -2.02 -23.79 15.96
N GLY A 19 -0.89 -23.67 16.67
CA GLY A 19 0.05 -22.56 16.48
C GLY A 19 0.64 -22.53 15.07
N ALA A 20 1.09 -23.69 14.57
CA ALA A 20 1.62 -23.82 13.20
C ALA A 20 0.56 -23.48 12.14
N PHE A 21 -0.67 -23.95 12.30
CA PHE A 21 -1.79 -23.63 11.42
C PHE A 21 -2.10 -22.13 11.42
N ASN A 22 -2.10 -21.48 12.59
CA ASN A 22 -2.37 -20.05 12.70
C ASN A 22 -1.27 -19.22 12.01
N MET A 23 0.00 -19.56 12.24
CA MET A 23 1.14 -18.93 11.57
C MET A 23 1.08 -19.13 10.04
N MET A 24 0.86 -20.36 9.58
CA MET A 24 0.75 -20.67 8.15
C MET A 24 -0.43 -19.95 7.49
N SER A 25 -1.58 -19.92 8.15
CA SER A 25 -2.79 -19.25 7.67
C SER A 25 -2.56 -17.74 7.53
N SER A 26 -1.92 -17.12 8.52
CA SER A 26 -1.60 -15.69 8.45
C SER A 26 -0.63 -15.34 7.29
N ALA A 27 0.30 -16.24 6.97
CA ALA A 27 1.23 -16.07 5.86
C ALA A 27 0.55 -16.31 4.49
N ALA A 28 -0.24 -17.38 4.36
CA ALA A 28 -0.90 -17.75 3.11
C ALA A 28 -2.07 -16.82 2.75
N LEU A 29 -2.82 -16.32 3.74
CA LEU A 29 -3.93 -15.40 3.52
C LEU A 29 -3.47 -13.96 3.26
N ARG A 30 -2.25 -13.58 3.67
CA ARG A 30 -1.67 -12.27 3.31
C ARG A 30 -1.43 -12.13 1.81
N SER A 31 -1.06 -13.21 1.13
CA SER A 31 -0.93 -13.28 -0.33
C SER A 31 -2.27 -13.39 -1.06
N ALA A 32 -3.30 -13.89 -0.40
CA ALA A 32 -4.64 -14.06 -0.95
C ALA A 32 -5.53 -12.83 -0.64
N ARG A 33 -5.15 -11.65 -1.14
CA ARG A 33 -6.03 -10.48 -1.15
C ARG A 33 -7.09 -10.66 -2.25
N PHE A 34 -8.07 -11.53 -2.00
CA PHE A 34 -9.23 -11.65 -2.88
C PHE A 34 -10.16 -10.45 -2.62
N ASP A 35 -10.30 -9.58 -3.60
CA ASP A 35 -11.32 -8.54 -3.59
C ASP A 35 -12.71 -9.17 -3.79
N LEU A 36 -13.54 -9.09 -2.75
CA LEU A 36 -14.89 -9.65 -2.71
C LEU A 36 -15.97 -8.61 -3.04
N THR A 37 -15.60 -7.42 -3.51
CA THR A 37 -16.59 -6.43 -3.94
C THR A 37 -17.24 -6.82 -5.27
N ASP A 38 -18.52 -6.49 -5.45
CA ASP A 38 -19.32 -6.87 -6.64
C ASP A 38 -18.67 -6.51 -7.98
N HIS A 39 -17.83 -5.47 -8.00
CA HIS A 39 -17.15 -4.99 -9.20
C HIS A 39 -15.62 -5.04 -9.11
N LYS A 40 -15.07 -5.75 -8.12
CA LYS A 40 -13.63 -5.79 -7.87
C LYS A 40 -13.01 -4.38 -7.84
N LEU A 41 -13.65 -3.46 -7.11
CA LEU A 41 -13.32 -2.04 -7.05
C LEU A 41 -11.91 -1.77 -6.51
N TYR A 42 -11.29 -2.77 -5.89
CA TYR A 42 -9.96 -2.77 -5.30
C TYR A 42 -9.01 -3.74 -6.03
N THR A 43 -9.34 -4.17 -7.26
CA THR A 43 -8.46 -4.96 -8.14
C THR A 43 -8.14 -4.18 -9.41
N LEU A 44 -6.91 -4.27 -9.89
CA LEU A 44 -6.56 -3.68 -11.18
C LEU A 44 -7.37 -4.29 -12.33
N SER A 45 -7.90 -3.42 -13.18
CA SER A 45 -8.55 -3.84 -14.42
C SER A 45 -7.56 -4.55 -15.34
N ASP A 46 -8.04 -5.45 -16.18
CA ASP A 46 -7.20 -6.13 -17.17
C ASP A 46 -6.57 -5.14 -18.17
N GLY A 47 -7.27 -4.04 -18.46
CA GLY A 47 -6.73 -2.93 -19.25
C GLY A 47 -5.51 -2.28 -18.59
N THR A 48 -5.60 -1.98 -17.28
CA THR A 48 -4.48 -1.40 -16.51
C THR A 48 -3.29 -2.36 -16.48
N LYS A 49 -3.53 -3.66 -16.21
CA LYS A 49 -2.47 -4.68 -16.22
C LYS A 49 -1.81 -4.78 -17.59
N ASN A 50 -2.59 -4.73 -18.67
CA ASN A 50 -2.05 -4.77 -20.03
C ASN A 50 -1.19 -3.54 -20.34
N VAL A 51 -1.59 -2.34 -19.91
CA VAL A 51 -0.76 -1.14 -20.07
C VAL A 51 0.56 -1.28 -19.31
N LEU A 52 0.50 -1.68 -18.03
CA LEU A 52 1.68 -1.85 -17.19
C LEU A 52 2.63 -2.95 -17.70
N GLY A 53 2.10 -4.02 -18.28
CA GLY A 53 2.89 -5.11 -18.85
C GLY A 53 3.53 -4.80 -20.21
N ASN A 54 3.08 -3.74 -20.90
CA ASN A 54 3.58 -3.35 -22.23
C ASN A 54 4.31 -1.99 -22.22
N LEU A 55 4.85 -1.57 -21.07
CA LEU A 55 5.71 -0.39 -21.00
C LEU A 55 6.94 -0.59 -21.90
N ALA A 56 7.15 0.36 -22.83
CA ALA A 56 8.22 0.28 -23.82
C ALA A 56 9.61 0.52 -23.21
N GLU A 57 9.68 1.30 -22.14
CA GLU A 57 10.90 1.60 -21.40
C GLU A 57 10.60 1.80 -19.89
N PRO A 58 11.61 1.67 -19.02
CA PRO A 58 11.42 1.90 -17.59
C PRO A 58 11.03 3.35 -17.31
N ILE A 59 9.91 3.53 -16.60
CA ILE A 59 9.41 4.85 -16.18
C ILE A 59 9.54 5.04 -14.67
N THR A 60 9.68 6.28 -14.24
CA THR A 60 9.60 6.67 -12.83
C THR A 60 8.29 7.39 -12.57
N LEU A 61 7.45 6.82 -11.70
CA LEU A 61 6.25 7.47 -11.20
C LEU A 61 6.57 8.14 -9.87
N ARG A 62 6.58 9.48 -9.85
CA ARG A 62 6.79 10.25 -8.62
C ARG A 62 5.43 10.61 -8.06
N PHE A 63 5.19 10.24 -6.81
CA PHE A 63 3.98 10.54 -6.08
C PHE A 63 4.32 11.42 -4.88
N TYR A 64 3.81 12.63 -4.89
CA TYR A 64 4.00 13.61 -3.83
C TYR A 64 2.82 13.55 -2.86
N LEU A 65 3.12 13.28 -1.60
CA LEU A 65 2.14 13.18 -0.53
C LEU A 65 2.67 13.83 0.74
N SER A 66 2.05 14.94 1.16
CA SER A 66 2.29 15.55 2.47
C SER A 66 1.70 14.67 3.59
N LYS A 67 2.40 13.60 3.94
CA LYS A 67 1.87 12.47 4.73
C LYS A 67 1.45 12.86 6.14
N LYS A 68 2.24 13.73 6.78
CA LYS A 68 1.95 14.24 8.12
C LYS A 68 0.66 15.06 8.13
N LEU A 69 0.48 15.93 7.14
CA LEU A 69 -0.70 16.78 7.00
C LEU A 69 -1.96 15.95 6.68
N ALA A 70 -1.84 14.94 5.80
CA ALA A 70 -2.94 14.04 5.46
C ALA A 70 -3.58 13.36 6.69
N THR A 71 -2.78 13.06 7.71
CA THR A 71 -3.24 12.40 8.94
C THR A 71 -4.22 13.26 9.75
N GLY A 72 -4.08 14.59 9.67
CA GLY A 72 -4.96 15.56 10.35
C GLY A 72 -6.20 15.95 9.56
N LEU A 73 -6.34 15.50 8.31
CA LEU A 73 -7.44 15.86 7.42
C LEU A 73 -8.48 14.72 7.34
N PRO A 74 -9.71 14.91 7.85
CA PRO A 74 -10.78 13.93 7.75
C PRO A 74 -11.06 13.55 6.29
N GLY A 75 -11.21 12.25 6.01
CA GLY A 75 -11.46 11.74 4.66
C GLY A 75 -10.23 11.66 3.75
N ILE A 76 -9.22 12.51 3.94
CA ILE A 76 -8.01 12.55 3.10
C ILE A 76 -7.06 11.40 3.44
N LYS A 77 -6.80 11.12 4.73
CA LYS A 77 -5.88 10.04 5.15
C LYS A 77 -6.20 8.71 4.46
N GLY A 78 -7.47 8.29 4.53
CA GLY A 78 -7.89 7.02 3.95
C GLY A 78 -7.80 6.99 2.43
N TYR A 79 -8.14 8.10 1.78
CA TYR A 79 -8.00 8.23 0.33
C TYR A 79 -6.53 8.20 -0.11
N ALA A 80 -5.67 8.95 0.58
CA ALA A 80 -4.23 8.98 0.30
C ALA A 80 -3.58 7.60 0.45
N THR A 81 -3.94 6.85 1.49
CA THR A 81 -3.49 5.46 1.65
C THR A 81 -3.93 4.59 0.47
N ARG A 82 -5.20 4.67 0.05
CA ARG A 82 -5.69 3.86 -1.09
C ARG A 82 -4.98 4.20 -2.40
N VAL A 83 -4.74 5.48 -2.67
CA VAL A 83 -4.00 5.90 -3.87
C VAL A 83 -2.56 5.40 -3.81
N GLN A 84 -1.87 5.54 -2.68
CA GLN A 84 -0.52 5.02 -2.52
C GLN A 84 -0.47 3.50 -2.72
N GLU A 85 -1.36 2.75 -2.08
CA GLU A 85 -1.45 1.29 -2.22
C GLU A 85 -1.72 0.86 -3.68
N MET A 86 -2.57 1.61 -4.39
CA MET A 86 -2.84 1.37 -5.81
C MET A 86 -1.60 1.60 -6.68
N LEU A 87 -0.85 2.68 -6.44
CA LEU A 87 0.39 2.97 -7.17
C LEU A 87 1.49 1.93 -6.85
N GLU A 88 1.55 1.44 -5.62
CA GLU A 88 2.43 0.33 -5.23
C GLU A 88 2.06 -0.95 -5.99
N GLU A 89 0.76 -1.24 -6.14
CA GLU A 89 0.30 -2.38 -6.95
C GLU A 89 0.68 -2.22 -8.43
N TYR A 90 0.63 -1.00 -8.97
CA TYR A 90 1.06 -0.73 -10.34
C TYR A 90 2.55 -1.06 -10.51
N ALA A 91 3.39 -0.63 -9.57
CA ALA A 91 4.82 -0.93 -9.57
C ALA A 91 5.09 -2.43 -9.43
N GLN A 92 4.32 -3.13 -8.61
CA GLN A 92 4.44 -4.60 -8.47
C GLN A 92 4.10 -5.33 -9.78
N VAL A 93 3.05 -4.91 -10.48
CA VAL A 93 2.64 -5.53 -11.75
C VAL A 93 3.62 -5.22 -12.88
N ALA A 94 4.11 -3.97 -12.96
CA ALA A 94 5.08 -3.56 -13.97
C ALA A 94 6.51 -4.06 -13.70
N GLY A 95 6.81 -4.48 -12.46
CA GLY A 95 8.15 -4.92 -12.06
C GLY A 95 9.20 -3.83 -12.24
N SER A 96 10.33 -4.14 -12.89
CA SER A 96 11.41 -3.18 -13.09
C SER A 96 11.08 -2.07 -14.12
N GLN A 97 9.94 -2.15 -14.81
CA GLN A 97 9.52 -1.15 -15.80
C GLN A 97 8.84 0.07 -15.17
N LEU A 98 8.43 0.01 -13.90
CA LEU A 98 7.85 1.14 -13.19
C LEU A 98 8.48 1.28 -11.80
N VAL A 99 9.23 2.36 -11.60
CA VAL A 99 9.78 2.72 -10.30
C VAL A 99 8.88 3.75 -9.64
N LEU A 100 8.22 3.36 -8.55
CA LEU A 100 7.46 4.28 -7.71
C LEU A 100 8.39 5.01 -6.73
N GLN A 101 8.33 6.34 -6.71
CA GLN A 101 9.00 7.19 -5.74
C GLN A 101 7.95 7.98 -4.97
N VAL A 102 7.85 7.73 -3.66
CA VAL A 102 6.96 8.50 -2.78
C VAL A 102 7.75 9.63 -2.14
N MET A 103 7.36 10.86 -2.44
CA MET A 103 8.03 12.09 -1.99
C MET A 103 7.15 12.79 -0.94
N ASP A 104 7.73 13.22 0.18
CA ASP A 104 7.03 14.03 1.19
C ASP A 104 7.52 15.47 1.08
N PRO A 105 6.78 16.37 0.40
CA PRO A 105 7.15 17.78 0.28
C PRO A 105 6.90 18.49 1.61
N GLU A 106 7.98 18.66 2.38
CA GLU A 106 7.97 19.48 3.59
C GLU A 106 8.10 20.97 3.23
N PRO A 107 7.55 21.89 4.05
CA PRO A 107 7.66 23.32 3.78
C PRO A 107 9.13 23.77 3.63
N PHE A 108 9.41 24.52 2.57
CA PHE A 108 10.72 25.04 2.20
C PHE A 108 11.77 23.95 1.89
N SER A 109 11.34 22.76 1.45
CA SER A 109 12.24 21.66 1.06
C SER A 109 12.45 21.58 -0.45
N GLU A 110 13.51 20.90 -0.90
CA GLU A 110 13.73 20.66 -2.32
C GLU A 110 12.61 19.82 -2.96
N GLU A 111 11.97 18.94 -2.18
CA GLU A 111 10.82 18.16 -2.63
C GLU A 111 9.62 19.05 -2.93
N GLU A 112 9.38 20.10 -2.12
CA GLU A 112 8.36 21.11 -2.40
C GLU A 112 8.71 21.88 -3.68
N ASP A 113 9.94 22.37 -3.81
CA ASP A 113 10.38 23.09 -5.02
C ASP A 113 10.21 22.22 -6.28
N ARG A 114 10.57 20.93 -6.20
CA ARG A 114 10.37 19.97 -7.30
C ARG A 114 8.90 19.72 -7.60
N ALA A 115 8.05 19.56 -6.57
CA ALA A 115 6.62 19.38 -6.74
C ALA A 115 6.02 20.56 -7.54
N VAL A 116 6.36 21.79 -7.15
CA VAL A 116 5.91 23.01 -7.83
C VAL A 116 6.48 23.10 -9.24
N ALA A 117 7.75 22.76 -9.45
CA ALA A 117 8.38 22.73 -10.78
C ALA A 117 7.71 21.73 -11.74
N TYR A 118 7.18 20.62 -11.23
CA TYR A 118 6.37 19.67 -11.98
C TYR A 118 4.89 20.09 -12.15
N GLY A 119 4.53 21.29 -11.67
CA GLY A 119 3.19 21.86 -11.82
C GLY A 119 2.20 21.42 -10.76
N LEU A 120 2.64 20.73 -9.69
CA LEU A 120 1.76 20.35 -8.60
C LEU A 120 1.34 21.58 -7.79
N GLN A 121 0.03 21.75 -7.61
CA GLN A 121 -0.53 22.86 -6.86
C GLN A 121 -0.71 22.48 -5.39
N GLY A 122 -0.07 23.23 -4.50
CA GLY A 122 -0.29 23.13 -3.07
C GLY A 122 -1.68 23.64 -2.69
N ILE A 123 -2.38 22.90 -1.83
CA ILE A 123 -3.63 23.34 -1.22
C ILE A 123 -3.29 24.00 0.12
N PRO A 124 -3.55 25.30 0.29
CA PRO A 124 -3.22 25.98 1.54
C PRO A 124 -4.05 25.46 2.71
N LEU A 125 -3.39 24.99 3.75
CA LEU A 125 -3.98 24.58 5.04
C LEU A 125 -3.55 25.58 6.11
N TYR A 126 -4.49 26.05 6.94
CA TYR A 126 -4.28 27.05 8.02
C TYR A 126 -3.57 28.32 7.56
N ASN A 127 -4.12 29.52 7.76
CA ASN A 127 -3.50 30.85 7.53
C ASN A 127 -2.60 31.09 6.27
N GLY A 128 -2.51 30.17 5.32
CA GLY A 128 -1.66 30.22 4.13
C GLY A 128 -0.21 29.74 4.28
N SER A 129 0.29 29.43 5.49
CA SER A 129 1.72 29.12 5.68
C SER A 129 2.10 27.68 5.40
N THR A 130 1.11 26.78 5.37
CA THR A 130 1.33 25.35 5.17
C THR A 130 0.61 24.91 3.92
N GLN A 131 1.33 24.29 2.98
CA GLN A 131 0.75 23.76 1.75
C GLN A 131 0.61 22.24 1.85
N PHE A 132 -0.54 21.73 1.43
CA PHE A 132 -0.79 20.31 1.30
C PHE A 132 -0.64 19.88 -0.15
N TYR A 133 0.22 18.90 -0.39
CA TYR A 133 0.47 18.34 -1.71
C TYR A 133 -0.03 16.90 -1.77
N PHE A 134 -0.71 16.60 -2.87
CA PHE A 134 -1.26 15.28 -3.17
C PHE A 134 -1.37 15.10 -4.69
N GLY A 135 -0.42 14.39 -5.31
CA GLY A 135 -0.43 14.13 -6.75
C GLY A 135 0.82 13.47 -7.30
#